data_AF-A0A813FR51-F1
#
_entry.id   AF-A0A813FR51-F1
#
_cell.length_a   1.000
_cell.length_b   1.000
_cell.length_c   1.000
_cell.angle_alpha   90.00
_cell.angle_beta   90.00
_cell.angle_gamma   90.00
#
_symmetry.space_group_name_H-M   'P 1'
#
loop_
_entity.id
_entity.type
_entity.pdbx_description
1 polymer ?
#
loop_
_entity_poly.entity_id
_entity_poly.type
_entity_poly.pdbx_seq_one_letter_code
_entity_poly.pdbx_strand_id
1 'polypeptide(L)'
;DRVGGTTFLALGHHRGVASLWLLRAEDPSPQWQRTALVKASHHDWESVKQVSVSSDGRVLLACTEDNIVLFSLPSNGDEPQELHRLHGADSQVSAASVSVLPNGATNSHIVAAWLQLV
;
A
#
# COMPACT_ATOMS: atom_id res chain seq x y z
N ASP A 1 23.94 -19.05 -3.79
CA ASP A 1 23.37 -17.83 -4.39
C ASP A 1 22.09 -17.43 -3.67
N ARG A 2 22.14 -16.33 -2.90
CA ARG A 2 20.91 -15.74 -2.36
C ARG A 2 20.19 -15.12 -3.55
N VAL A 3 19.06 -15.70 -3.95
CA VAL A 3 18.08 -15.00 -4.78
C VAL A 3 17.73 -13.73 -4.00
N GLY A 4 18.25 -12.59 -4.46
CA GLY A 4 18.09 -11.30 -3.79
C GLY A 4 16.62 -10.90 -3.84
N GLY A 5 15.86 -11.25 -2.80
CA GLY A 5 14.48 -10.80 -2.65
C GLY A 5 14.43 -9.28 -2.53
N THR A 6 13.46 -8.68 -3.21
CA THR A 6 13.14 -7.26 -3.04
C THR A 6 12.30 -7.12 -1.78
N THR A 7 12.82 -6.41 -0.77
CA THR A 7 12.11 -6.19 0.49
C THR A 7 11.58 -4.77 0.54
N PHE A 8 10.25 -4.65 0.68
CA PHE A 8 9.58 -3.39 0.90
C PHE A 8 9.19 -3.21 2.37
N LEU A 9 9.22 -1.96 2.82
CA LEU A 9 8.62 -1.52 4.08
C LEU A 9 7.62 -0.41 3.75
N ALA A 10 6.34 -0.66 4.01
CA ALA A 10 5.28 0.33 3.90
C ALA A 10 4.89 0.83 5.29
N LEU A 11 4.72 2.14 5.43
CA LEU A 11 4.39 2.80 6.70
C LEU A 11 3.21 3.75 6.51
N GLY A 12 2.21 3.64 7.38
CA GLY A 12 1.15 4.64 7.54
C GLY A 12 1.55 5.73 8.53
N HIS A 13 1.15 6.97 8.25
CA HIS A 13 1.48 8.14 9.08
C HIS A 13 0.22 8.85 9.58
N HIS A 14 0.37 9.60 10.68
CA HIS A 14 -0.71 10.31 11.37
C HIS A 14 -1.29 11.53 10.59
N ARG A 15 -0.69 11.91 9.46
CA ARG A 15 -1.09 13.06 8.62
C ARG A 15 -1.63 12.61 7.26
N GLY A 16 -2.23 11.42 7.22
CA GLY A 16 -2.91 10.92 6.04
C GLY A 16 -1.99 10.50 4.91
N VAL A 17 -0.72 10.28 5.24
CA VAL A 17 0.32 9.92 4.28
C VAL A 17 0.75 8.48 4.51
N ALA A 18 1.09 7.79 3.43
CA ALA A 18 1.83 6.53 3.47
C ALA A 18 3.20 6.71 2.81
N SER A 19 4.23 6.06 3.35
CA SER A 19 5.54 6.00 2.70
C SER A 19 5.94 4.56 2.39
N LEU A 20 6.62 4.39 1.26
CA LEU A 20 7.21 3.14 0.83
C LEU A 20 8.73 3.27 0.84
N TRP A 21 9.37 2.25 1.41
CA TRP A 21 10.81 2.13 1.48
C TRP A 21 11.24 0.82 0.88
N LEU A 22 12.36 0.86 0.18
CA LEU A 22 12.96 -0.29 -0.46
C LEU A 22 14.32 -0.57 0.15
N LEU A 23 14.54 -1.80 0.58
CA LEU A 23 15.83 -2.26 1.05
C LEU A 23 16.71 -2.57 -0.14
N ARG A 24 17.74 -1.76 -0.35
CA ARG A 24 18.80 -2.04 -1.32
C ARG A 24 19.89 -2.82 -0.59
N ALA A 25 20.10 -4.06 -1.01
CA ALA A 25 21.24 -4.84 -0.57
C ALA A 25 22.49 -4.31 -1.29
N GLU A 26 23.18 -3.36 -0.68
CA GLU A 26 24.49 -2.89 -1.12
C GLU A 26 25.58 -3.43 -0.19
N ASP A 27 26.80 -3.58 -0.72
CA ASP A 27 28.02 -3.95 0.02
C ASP A 27 28.80 -2.65 0.30
N PRO A 28 29.12 -2.28 1.56
CA PRO A 28 29.19 -3.11 2.76
C PRO A 28 27.92 -3.22 3.62
N SER A 29 26.88 -2.42 3.35
CA SER A 29 25.68 -2.44 4.18
C SER A 29 24.39 -2.17 3.42
N PRO A 30 23.31 -2.90 3.75
CA PRO A 30 22.01 -2.65 3.15
C PRO A 30 21.47 -1.29 3.60
N GLN A 31 20.85 -0.55 2.67
CA GLN A 31 20.28 0.76 2.93
C GLN A 31 18.80 0.81 2.58
N TRP A 32 18.04 1.52 3.42
CA TRP A 32 16.65 1.83 3.16
C TRP A 32 16.53 3.11 2.34
N GLN A 33 15.92 3.03 1.17
CA GLN A 33 15.64 4.17 0.32
C GLN A 33 14.13 4.41 0.27
N ARG A 34 13.67 5.63 0.56
CA ARG A 34 12.26 6.00 0.36
C ARG A 34 11.98 6.10 -1.13
N THR A 35 11.05 5.29 -1.63
CA THR A 35 10.68 5.25 -3.06
C THR A 35 9.33 5.88 -3.34
N ALA A 36 8.45 5.98 -2.34
CA ALA A 36 7.15 6.65 -2.50
C ALA A 36 6.73 7.41 -1.24
N LEU A 37 5.94 8.46 -1.46
CA LEU A 37 5.21 9.20 -0.44
C LEU A 37 3.86 9.60 -1.03
N VAL A 38 2.76 9.06 -0.51
CA VAL A 38 1.41 9.24 -1.08
C VAL A 38 0.45 9.77 -0.04
N LYS A 39 -0.51 10.61 -0.46
CA LYS A 39 -1.53 11.21 0.40
C LYS A 39 -2.85 10.44 0.22
N ALA A 40 -3.20 9.61 1.20
CA ALA A 40 -4.43 8.81 1.17
C ALA A 40 -5.62 9.54 1.81
N SER A 41 -5.38 10.46 2.74
CA SER A 41 -6.44 11.20 3.44
C SER A 41 -7.12 12.25 2.57
N HIS A 42 -8.38 12.50 2.85
CA HIS A 42 -9.06 13.71 2.38
C HIS A 42 -8.70 14.93 3.23
N HIS A 43 -8.54 14.74 4.56
CA HIS A 43 -8.15 15.79 5.49
C HIS A 43 -6.82 15.52 6.22
N ASP A 44 -6.09 16.58 6.57
CA ASP A 44 -4.75 16.47 7.20
C ASP A 44 -4.72 15.84 8.60
N TRP A 45 -5.87 15.74 9.26
CA TRP A 45 -6.00 15.14 10.59
C TRP A 45 -6.24 13.62 10.52
N GLU A 46 -6.61 13.07 9.37
CA GLU A 46 -6.84 11.64 9.21
C GLU A 46 -5.51 10.88 9.29
N SER A 47 -5.49 9.76 10.01
CA SER A 47 -4.32 8.88 10.08
C SER A 47 -4.45 7.76 9.06
N VAL A 48 -3.35 7.42 8.38
CA VAL A 48 -3.28 6.13 7.67
C VAL A 48 -3.11 5.04 8.72
N LYS A 49 -4.11 4.18 8.85
CA LYS A 49 -4.17 3.08 9.82
C LYS A 49 -3.63 1.77 9.27
N GLN A 50 -3.75 1.56 7.96
CA GLN A 50 -3.33 0.33 7.29
C GLN A 50 -2.65 0.63 5.96
N VAL A 51 -1.65 -0.17 5.62
CA VAL A 51 -0.93 -0.11 4.35
C VAL A 51 -0.63 -1.53 3.88
N SER A 52 -0.67 -1.75 2.56
CA SER A 52 -0.35 -3.05 1.95
C SER A 52 0.22 -2.85 0.56
N VAL A 53 1.20 -3.68 0.17
CA VAL A 53 1.79 -3.66 -1.17
C VAL A 53 1.40 -4.94 -1.87
N SER A 54 1.00 -4.85 -3.14
CA SER A 54 0.67 -6.03 -3.93
C SER A 54 1.86 -6.96 -4.08
N SER A 55 1.58 -8.25 -4.31
CA SER A 55 2.59 -9.30 -4.51
C SER A 55 3.58 -9.01 -5.64
N ASP A 56 3.18 -8.24 -6.67
CA ASP A 56 4.03 -7.82 -7.77
C ASP A 56 4.78 -6.50 -7.52
N GLY A 57 4.54 -5.85 -6.37
CA GLY A 57 5.19 -4.60 -5.99
C GLY A 57 4.69 -3.37 -6.75
N ARG A 58 3.61 -3.47 -7.53
CA ARG A 58 3.13 -2.39 -8.43
C ARG A 58 1.98 -1.58 -7.89
N VAL A 59 1.34 -2.02 -6.81
CA VAL A 59 0.20 -1.33 -6.18
C VAL A 59 0.47 -1.15 -4.70
N LEU A 60 0.28 0.09 -4.22
CA LEU A 60 0.20 0.41 -2.79
C LEU A 60 -1.26 0.68 -2.44
N LEU A 61 -1.75 -0.03 -1.44
CA LEU A 61 -3.00 0.27 -0.76
C LEU A 61 -2.68 1.04 0.52
N ALA A 62 -3.37 2.15 0.75
CA ALA A 62 -3.32 2.91 1.99
C ALA A 62 -4.74 3.22 2.47
N CYS A 63 -5.01 2.95 3.75
CA CYS A 63 -6.33 3.16 4.35
C CYS A 63 -6.28 4.16 5.49
N THR A 64 -7.20 5.12 5.47
CA THR A 64 -7.59 5.90 6.65
C THR A 64 -8.74 5.20 7.37
N GLU A 65 -9.46 5.92 8.24
CA GLU A 65 -10.58 5.37 9.00
C GLU A 65 -11.75 4.93 8.10
N ASP A 66 -12.02 5.66 7.02
CA ASP A 66 -13.17 5.49 6.13
C ASP A 66 -12.78 5.48 4.63
N ASN A 67 -11.51 5.69 4.30
CA ASN A 67 -11.03 5.70 2.92
C ASN A 67 -10.04 4.57 2.67
N ILE A 68 -10.17 3.94 1.50
CA ILE A 68 -9.13 3.09 0.90
C ILE A 68 -8.67 3.77 -0.38
N VAL A 69 -7.36 3.95 -0.53
CA VAL A 69 -6.78 4.52 -1.75
C VAL A 69 -5.74 3.57 -2.32
N LEU A 70 -5.86 3.29 -3.61
CA LEU A 70 -4.92 2.49 -4.39
C LEU A 70 -4.03 3.42 -5.20
N PHE A 71 -2.72 3.21 -5.11
CA PHE A 71 -1.72 3.95 -5.87
C PHE A 71 -0.92 2.99 -6.75
N SER A 72 -0.58 3.42 -7.96
CA SER A 72 0.44 2.75 -8.77
C SER A 72 1.82 3.02 -8.19
N LEU A 73 2.72 2.05 -8.32
CA LEU A 73 4.13 2.16 -7.97
C LEU A 73 4.97 1.93 -9.23
N PRO A 74 5.37 3.01 -9.93
CA PRO A 74 6.14 2.89 -11.16
C PRO A 74 7.55 2.36 -10.88
N SER A 75 8.03 1.42 -11.70
CA SER A 75 9.40 0.89 -11.58
C SER A 75 10.46 1.76 -12.25
N ASN A 76 10.04 2.75 -13.05
CA ASN A 76 10.90 3.66 -13.82
C ASN A 76 11.26 4.95 -13.05
N GLY A 77 10.83 5.08 -11.79
CA GLY A 77 11.09 6.26 -10.96
C GLY A 77 10.08 7.38 -11.12
N ASP A 78 9.01 7.18 -11.90
CA ASP A 78 7.88 8.12 -11.92
C ASP A 78 7.18 8.18 -10.55
N GLU A 79 6.49 9.28 -10.31
CA GLU A 79 5.72 9.45 -9.07
C GLU A 79 4.52 8.49 -9.03
N PRO A 80 4.19 7.93 -7.85
CA PRO A 80 2.96 7.17 -7.65
C PRO A 80 1.72 7.96 -8.07
N GLN A 81 0.78 7.31 -8.74
CA GLN A 81 -0.49 7.91 -9.16
C GLN A 81 -1.65 7.25 -8.43
N GLU A 82 -2.63 8.04 -8.00
CA GLU A 82 -3.90 7.49 -7.48
C GLU A 82 -4.61 6.75 -8.62
N LEU A 83 -4.85 5.45 -8.42
CA LEU A 83 -5.62 4.61 -9.33
C LEU A 83 -7.10 4.63 -8.99
N HIS A 84 -7.41 4.56 -7.69
CA HIS A 84 -8.79 4.50 -7.22
C HIS A 84 -8.90 4.90 -5.76
N ARG A 85 -10.08 5.41 -5.39
CA ARG A 85 -10.46 5.76 -4.03
C ARG A 85 -11.84 5.19 -3.73
N LEU A 86 -11.92 4.43 -2.66
CA LEU A 86 -13.15 3.90 -2.11
C LEU A 86 -13.43 4.62 -0.79
N HIS A 87 -14.60 5.22 -0.68
CA HIS A 87 -15.06 5.90 0.52
C HIS A 87 -16.19 5.08 1.14
N GLY A 88 -16.01 4.69 2.41
CA GLY A 88 -16.98 3.91 3.18
C GLY A 88 -18.16 4.73 3.70
N ALA A 89 -18.16 6.06 3.49
CA ALA A 89 -19.11 6.99 4.10
C ALA A 89 -19.14 6.79 5.62
N ASP A 90 -20.28 6.38 6.17
CA ASP A 90 -20.45 6.16 7.62
C ASP A 90 -19.81 4.85 8.11
N SER A 91 -19.16 4.09 7.22
CA SER A 91 -18.58 2.79 7.56
C SER A 91 -17.05 2.84 7.63
N GLN A 92 -16.51 2.35 8.74
CA GLN A 92 -15.07 2.32 8.97
C GLN A 92 -14.39 1.08 8.37
N VAL A 93 -13.18 1.28 7.86
CA VAL A 93 -12.32 0.21 7.34
C VAL A 93 -11.69 -0.54 8.51
N SER A 94 -12.14 -1.76 8.77
CA SER A 94 -11.56 -2.58 9.84
C SER A 94 -10.31 -3.36 9.38
N ALA A 95 -10.24 -3.72 8.11
CA ALA A 95 -9.13 -4.44 7.49
C ALA A 95 -9.06 -4.13 5.99
N ALA A 96 -7.88 -4.22 5.38
CA ALA A 96 -7.70 -4.12 3.94
C ALA A 96 -6.36 -4.74 3.50
N SER A 97 -6.32 -5.29 2.29
CA SER A 97 -5.12 -5.85 1.66
C SER A 97 -5.28 -5.85 0.15
N VAL A 98 -4.15 -5.87 -0.57
CA VAL A 98 -4.13 -5.92 -2.04
C VAL A 98 -3.18 -7.02 -2.51
N SER A 99 -3.57 -7.74 -3.56
CA SER A 99 -2.76 -8.78 -4.19
C SER A 99 -3.03 -8.82 -5.69
N VAL A 100 -2.02 -9.16 -6.48
CA VAL A 100 -2.17 -9.38 -7.92
C VAL A 100 -2.18 -10.88 -8.18
N LEU A 101 -3.15 -11.30 -8.98
CA LEU A 101 -3.38 -12.70 -9.32
C LEU A 101 -2.94 -12.96 -10.76
N PRO A 102 -2.34 -14.12 -11.05
CA PRO A 102 -2.15 -14.54 -12.43
C PRO A 102 -3.52 -14.60 -13.12
N ASN A 103 -3.60 -13.97 -14.28
CA ASN A 103 -4.72 -14.04 -15.21
C ASN A 103 -5.13 -15.52 -15.42
N GLY A 104 -6.31 -15.89 -14.90
CA GLY A 104 -6.87 -17.26 -14.98
C GLY A 104 -7.13 -17.95 -13.63
N ALA A 105 -6.72 -17.38 -12.49
CA ALA A 105 -6.98 -17.95 -11.17
C ALA A 105 -8.41 -17.63 -10.65
N THR A 106 -9.35 -18.55 -10.85
CA THR A 106 -10.74 -18.48 -10.33
C THR A 106 -10.89 -18.80 -8.84
N ASN A 107 -9.82 -19.19 -8.14
CA ASN A 107 -9.85 -19.40 -6.69
C ASN A 107 -8.73 -18.61 -6.05
N SER A 108 -9.08 -17.40 -5.64
CA SER A 108 -8.12 -16.45 -5.11
C SER A 108 -8.63 -15.95 -3.77
N HIS A 109 -7.80 -16.10 -2.75
CA HIS A 109 -8.05 -15.47 -1.46
C HIS A 109 -8.02 -13.96 -1.66
N ILE A 110 -9.20 -13.39 -1.91
CA ILE A 110 -9.49 -12.00 -1.56
C ILE A 110 -9.29 -11.94 -0.05
N VAL A 111 -8.23 -11.29 0.42
CA VAL A 111 -8.26 -10.78 1.79
C VAL A 111 -9.19 -9.58 1.72
N ALA A 112 -10.47 -9.88 1.92
CA ALA A 112 -11.55 -8.94 1.89
C ALA A 112 -11.27 -7.86 2.93
N ALA A 113 -11.45 -6.60 2.53
CA ALA A 113 -11.70 -5.58 3.51
C ALA A 113 -13.01 -5.94 4.22
N TRP A 114 -12.94 -6.32 5.48
CA TRP A 114 -14.15 -6.50 6.27
C TRP A 114 -14.59 -5.11 6.70
N LEU A 115 -15.77 -4.70 6.23
CA LEU A 115 -16.46 -3.55 6.77
C LEU A 115 -17.18 -4.02 8.02
N GLN A 116 -16.80 -3.52 9.19
CA GLN A 116 -17.62 -3.72 10.37
C GLN A 116 -18.57 -2.52 10.44
N LEU A 117 -19.85 -2.75 10.11
CA LEU A 117 -20.91 -1.82 10.47
C LEU A 117 -20.99 -1.83 12.00
N VAL A 118 -20.72 -0.68 12.63
CA VAL A 118 -20.98 -0.46 14.05
C VAL A 118 -22.41 0.00 14.22
#